data_AF-A0A1W9WRX1-F1
#
_entry.id   AF-A0A1W9WRX1-F1
#
_cell.length_a   1.000
_cell.length_b   1.000
_cell.length_c   1.000
_cell.angle_alpha   90.00
_cell.angle_beta   90.00
_cell.angle_gamma   90.00
#
_symmetry.space_group_name_H-M   'P 1'
#
loop_
_entity.id
_entity.type
_entity.pdbx_description
1 polymer ?
#
loop_
_entity_poly.entity_id
_entity_poly.type
_entity_poly.pdbx_seq_one_letter_code
_entity_poly.pdbx_strand_id
1 'polypeptide(L)'
;MGRLGKADKTISRCVDGKLNKIPFNPRTGEVAKSNDPNTWGTFADALRAYQSGWYNGVGFMFADDGLVGIDIDHCFFVGTKTLIPEAKQIVARFDATFAEISPSGNGLHIYCLGLALHCGKGEHAKWIELYGKDITGRRSNRYFCVTG
;
A
#
# COMPACT_ATOMS: atom_id res chain seq x y z
N MET A 1 -0.56 13.53 23.84
CA MET A 1 -1.66 12.64 23.37
C MET A 1 -1.73 12.76 21.85
N GLY A 2 -1.04 11.88 21.13
CA GLY A 2 -0.93 11.96 19.67
C GLY A 2 -2.21 11.50 18.99
N ARG A 3 -2.76 12.34 18.10
CA ARG A 3 -3.81 11.92 17.17
C ARG A 3 -3.18 10.90 16.22
N LEU A 4 -3.57 9.64 16.34
CA LEU A 4 -3.49 8.69 15.23
C LEU A 4 -4.18 9.35 14.03
N GLY A 5 -3.43 9.58 12.96
CA GLY A 5 -3.90 10.24 11.75
C GLY A 5 -5.13 9.54 11.20
N LYS A 6 -6.06 10.32 10.63
CA LYS A 6 -7.19 9.76 9.88
C LYS A 6 -6.59 8.99 8.70
N ALA A 7 -6.60 7.66 8.79
CA ALA A 7 -6.14 6.84 7.70
C ALA A 7 -7.13 6.98 6.55
N ASP A 8 -6.69 7.60 5.45
CA ASP A 8 -7.47 7.72 4.24
C ASP A 8 -7.41 6.40 3.46
N LYS A 9 -8.58 5.82 3.22
CA LYS A 9 -8.75 4.48 2.67
C LYS A 9 -9.57 4.53 1.39
N THR A 10 -9.25 3.62 0.49
CA THR A 10 -10.02 3.31 -0.73
C THR A 10 -10.44 1.85 -0.67
N ILE A 11 -11.17 1.38 -1.67
CA ILE A 11 -11.42 -0.06 -1.88
C ILE A 11 -10.97 -0.44 -3.28
N SER A 12 -10.51 -1.68 -3.46
CA SER A 12 -10.04 -2.17 -4.76
C SER A 12 -10.99 -3.24 -5.31
N ARG A 13 -11.33 -3.14 -6.61
CA ARG A 13 -12.05 -4.19 -7.35
C ARG A 13 -11.15 -4.78 -8.43
N CYS A 14 -11.17 -6.10 -8.59
CA CYS A 14 -10.63 -6.80 -9.75
C CYS A 14 -11.67 -6.78 -10.87
N VAL A 15 -11.27 -6.38 -12.07
CA VAL A 15 -12.08 -6.51 -13.29
C VAL A 15 -11.44 -7.60 -14.16
N ASP A 16 -12.22 -8.61 -14.54
CA ASP A 16 -11.87 -9.68 -15.48
C ASP A 16 -10.65 -10.55 -15.13
N GLY A 17 -10.45 -10.85 -13.84
CA GLY A 17 -9.33 -11.72 -13.39
C GLY A 17 -7.93 -11.10 -13.58
N LYS A 18 -7.85 -9.92 -14.20
CA LYS A 18 -6.68 -9.04 -14.14
C LYS A 18 -6.79 -8.23 -12.86
N LEU A 19 -5.72 -8.23 -12.07
CA LEU A 19 -5.54 -7.31 -10.93
C LEU A 19 -5.35 -5.88 -11.43
N ASN A 20 -6.30 -5.34 -12.20
CA ASN A 20 -6.45 -3.91 -12.37
C ASN A 20 -7.03 -3.40 -11.07
N LYS A 21 -6.16 -3.29 -10.05
CA LYS A 21 -6.44 -2.78 -8.71
C LYS A 21 -6.85 -1.30 -8.86
N ILE A 22 -8.05 -1.05 -9.35
CA ILE A 22 -8.60 0.30 -9.50
C ILE A 22 -9.17 0.68 -8.13
N PRO A 23 -8.75 1.83 -7.56
CA PRO A 23 -9.31 2.30 -6.31
C PRO A 23 -10.69 2.91 -6.55
N PHE A 24 -11.61 2.67 -5.63
CA PHE A 24 -12.95 3.25 -5.60
C PHE A 24 -13.15 4.04 -4.31
N ASN A 25 -13.99 5.07 -4.40
CA ASN A 25 -14.44 5.86 -3.27
C ASN A 25 -15.37 4.99 -2.42
N PRO A 26 -15.06 4.74 -1.15
CA PRO A 26 -15.85 3.82 -0.33
C PRO A 26 -17.23 4.35 0.06
N ARG A 27 -17.51 5.65 -0.17
CA ARG A 27 -18.80 6.27 0.15
C ARG A 27 -19.75 6.27 -1.03
N THR A 28 -19.22 6.44 -2.25
CA THR A 28 -20.04 6.60 -3.47
C THR A 28 -19.97 5.39 -4.40
N GLY A 29 -18.93 4.57 -4.28
CA GLY A 29 -18.66 3.45 -5.20
C GLY A 29 -18.08 3.88 -6.55
N GLU A 30 -17.88 5.17 -6.79
CA GLU A 30 -17.23 5.71 -7.99
C GLU A 30 -15.70 5.51 -7.95
N VAL A 31 -15.01 5.69 -9.07
CA VAL A 31 -13.54 5.60 -9.12
C VAL A 31 -12.91 6.68 -8.23
N ALA A 32 -12.01 6.28 -7.35
CA ALA A 32 -11.20 7.19 -6.55
C ALA A 32 -9.98 7.67 -7.33
N LYS A 33 -9.59 8.92 -7.12
CA LYS A 33 -8.39 9.51 -7.72
C LYS A 33 -7.28 9.51 -6.69
N SER A 34 -6.09 9.05 -7.09
CA SER A 34 -4.98 8.89 -6.16
C SER A 34 -4.32 10.20 -5.71
N ASN A 35 -4.76 11.33 -6.25
CA ASN A 35 -4.30 12.68 -5.92
C ASN A 35 -5.41 13.60 -5.38
N ASP A 36 -6.63 13.07 -5.18
CA ASP A 36 -7.77 13.84 -4.66
C ASP A 36 -8.33 13.19 -3.38
N PRO A 37 -7.94 13.69 -2.19
CA PRO A 37 -8.40 13.17 -0.90
C PRO A 37 -9.92 13.18 -0.72
N ASN A 38 -10.65 14.03 -1.45
CA ASN A 38 -12.11 14.05 -1.36
C ASN A 38 -12.75 12.77 -1.93
N THR A 39 -12.02 12.06 -2.79
CA THR A 39 -12.46 10.77 -3.33
C THR A 39 -12.08 9.57 -2.45
N TRP A 40 -11.38 9.80 -1.34
CA TRP A 40 -11.06 8.79 -0.35
C TRP A 40 -12.11 8.78 0.76
N GLY A 41 -12.02 7.83 1.69
CA GLY A 41 -12.89 7.79 2.86
C GLY A 41 -12.16 7.28 4.08
N THR A 42 -12.89 7.13 5.18
CA THR A 42 -12.31 6.57 6.40
C THR A 42 -12.18 5.05 6.29
N PHE A 43 -11.41 4.44 7.20
CA PHE A 43 -11.40 2.99 7.35
C PHE A 43 -12.80 2.39 7.60
N ALA A 44 -13.63 3.07 8.40
CA ALA A 44 -15.00 2.60 8.64
C ALA A 44 -15.84 2.58 7.36
N ASP A 45 -15.68 3.56 6.47
CA ASP A 45 -16.36 3.58 5.17
C ASP A 45 -15.84 2.45 4.27
N ALA A 46 -14.52 2.29 4.19
CA ALA A 46 -13.91 1.24 3.37
C ALA A 46 -14.28 -0.17 3.85
N LEU A 47 -14.32 -0.39 5.17
CA LEU A 47 -14.74 -1.65 5.76
C LEU A 47 -16.21 -1.96 5.46
N ARG A 48 -17.10 -0.97 5.60
CA ARG A 48 -18.53 -1.12 5.27
C ARG A 48 -18.72 -1.47 3.79
N ALA A 49 -18.00 -0.79 2.90
CA ALA A 49 -18.03 -1.08 1.47
C ALA A 49 -17.47 -2.49 1.16
N TYR A 50 -16.35 -2.88 1.77
CA TYR A 50 -15.80 -4.23 1.62
C TYR A 50 -16.78 -5.32 2.08
N GLN A 51 -17.43 -5.14 3.22
CA GLN A 51 -18.41 -6.08 3.79
C GLN A 51 -19.68 -6.26 2.93
N SER A 52 -19.94 -5.34 1.99
CA SER A 52 -21.03 -5.51 1.03
C SER A 52 -20.80 -6.65 0.02
N GLY A 53 -19.56 -7.16 -0.09
CA GLY A 53 -19.17 -8.23 -1.00
C GLY A 53 -18.85 -7.80 -2.43
N TRP A 54 -19.03 -6.53 -2.78
CA TRP A 54 -18.80 -6.00 -4.14
C TRP A 54 -17.32 -5.70 -4.45
N TYR A 55 -16.45 -5.73 -3.45
CA TYR A 55 -15.05 -5.31 -3.55
C TYR A 55 -14.11 -6.39 -3.01
N ASN A 56 -12.90 -6.47 -3.56
CA ASN A 56 -11.97 -7.55 -3.25
C ASN A 56 -11.03 -7.23 -2.08
N GLY A 57 -10.92 -5.96 -1.70
CA GLY A 57 -10.07 -5.56 -0.59
C GLY A 57 -10.13 -4.07 -0.27
N VAL A 58 -9.48 -3.71 0.83
CA VAL A 58 -9.31 -2.34 1.30
C VAL A 58 -7.99 -1.79 0.79
N GLY A 59 -8.04 -0.59 0.22
CA GLY A 59 -6.90 0.21 -0.18
C GLY A 59 -6.50 1.22 0.90
N PHE A 60 -5.22 1.54 1.00
CA PHE A 60 -4.66 2.58 1.85
C PHE A 60 -3.88 3.58 1.02
N MET A 61 -4.32 4.84 1.07
CA MET A 61 -3.68 5.96 0.37
C MET A 61 -2.63 6.59 1.28
N PHE A 62 -1.44 6.85 0.74
CA PHE A 62 -0.39 7.55 1.48
C PHE A 62 -0.66 9.07 1.48
N ALA A 63 -1.03 9.59 2.65
CA ALA A 63 -1.28 11.01 2.87
C ALA A 63 0.01 11.76 3.26
N ASP A 64 -0.11 13.02 3.65
CA ASP A 64 1.01 13.83 4.18
C ASP A 64 1.10 13.68 5.70
N ASP A 65 1.25 12.45 6.17
CA ASP A 65 1.29 12.07 7.59
C ASP A 65 2.62 11.44 8.02
N GLY A 66 3.60 11.43 7.13
CA GLY A 66 4.94 10.87 7.36
C GLY A 66 5.00 9.35 7.23
N LEU A 67 3.93 8.68 6.81
CA LEU A 67 3.96 7.24 6.54
C LEU A 67 4.52 6.95 5.14
N VAL A 68 5.38 5.94 5.08
CA VAL A 68 6.01 5.44 3.87
C VAL A 68 5.70 3.95 3.74
N GLY A 69 5.29 3.55 2.54
CA GLY A 69 5.14 2.16 2.13
C GLY A 69 6.34 1.71 1.32
N ILE A 70 6.89 0.54 1.62
CA ILE A 70 7.92 -0.13 0.83
C ILE A 70 7.30 -1.40 0.27
N ASP A 71 7.18 -1.47 -1.04
CA ASP A 71 6.68 -2.62 -1.78
C ASP A 71 7.88 -3.44 -2.27
N ILE A 72 7.96 -4.69 -1.83
CA ILE A 72 9.03 -5.62 -2.20
C ILE A 72 8.42 -6.76 -3.00
N ASP A 73 8.56 -6.69 -4.31
CA ASP A 73 8.04 -7.66 -5.26
C ASP A 73 8.90 -8.94 -5.29
N HIS A 74 8.23 -10.08 -5.45
CA HIS A 74 8.88 -11.38 -5.71
C HIS A 74 9.96 -11.75 -4.67
N CYS A 75 9.74 -11.38 -3.42
CA CYS A 75 10.75 -11.47 -2.36
C CYS A 75 10.84 -12.85 -1.69
N PHE A 76 10.09 -13.84 -2.18
CA PHE A 76 10.07 -15.21 -1.67
C PHE A 76 10.59 -16.20 -2.71
N PHE A 77 11.25 -17.25 -2.22
CA PHE A 77 11.51 -18.44 -3.03
C PHE A 77 10.20 -19.15 -3.36
N VAL A 78 10.07 -19.57 -4.62
CA VAL A 78 8.93 -20.37 -5.10
C VAL A 78 8.94 -21.72 -4.36
N GLY A 79 7.77 -22.13 -3.87
CA GLY A 79 7.58 -23.39 -3.15
C GLY A 79 7.78 -23.28 -1.64
N THR A 80 8.92 -22.78 -1.17
CA THR A 80 9.23 -22.73 0.28
C THR A 80 8.59 -21.55 1.00
N LYS A 81 8.22 -20.48 0.28
CA LYS A 81 7.72 -19.22 0.87
C LYS A 81 8.66 -18.61 1.91
N THR A 82 9.97 -18.88 1.77
CA THR A 82 11.02 -18.24 2.56
C THR A 82 11.59 -17.03 1.82
N LEU A 83 11.97 -15.98 2.55
CA LEU A 83 12.54 -14.77 1.94
C LEU A 83 13.86 -15.07 1.21
N ILE A 84 14.07 -14.41 0.08
CA ILE A 84 15.38 -14.36 -0.58
C ILE A 84 16.38 -13.57 0.27
N PRO A 85 17.70 -13.83 0.18
CA PRO A 85 18.71 -13.21 1.05
C PRO A 85 18.65 -11.68 1.07
N GLU A 86 18.48 -11.05 -0.08
CA GLU A 86 18.41 -9.59 -0.25
C GLU A 86 17.18 -9.02 0.46
N ALA A 87 16.01 -9.66 0.28
CA ALA A 87 14.78 -9.26 0.96
C ALA A 87 14.90 -9.41 2.48
N LYS A 88 15.54 -10.49 2.95
CA LYS A 88 15.79 -10.71 4.38
C LYS A 88 16.65 -9.60 4.98
N GLN A 89 17.67 -9.13 4.27
CA GLN A 89 18.49 -8.01 4.72
C GLN A 89 17.70 -6.70 4.80
N ILE A 90 16.79 -6.45 3.85
CA ILE A 90 15.93 -5.27 3.87
C ILE A 90 14.97 -5.34 5.05
N VAL A 91 14.22 -6.44 5.18
CA VAL A 91 13.25 -6.65 6.27
C VAL A 91 13.93 -6.49 7.64
N ALA A 92 15.16 -7.00 7.81
CA ALA A 92 15.91 -6.86 9.05
C ALA A 92 16.23 -5.40 9.42
N ARG A 93 16.30 -4.47 8.46
CA ARG A 93 16.48 -3.03 8.73
C ARG A 93 15.20 -2.34 9.19
N PHE A 94 14.05 -3.00 9.03
CA PHE A 94 12.72 -2.49 9.33
C PHE A 94 11.99 -3.41 10.33
N ASP A 95 12.73 -4.16 11.14
CA ASP A 95 12.19 -5.16 12.09
C ASP A 95 11.31 -4.54 13.19
N ALA A 96 11.54 -3.27 13.53
CA ALA A 96 10.72 -2.48 14.44
C ALA A 96 9.48 -1.83 13.78
N THR A 97 9.11 -2.25 12.58
CA THR A 97 7.99 -1.69 11.81
C THR A 97 6.97 -2.78 11.42
N PHE A 98 5.83 -2.36 10.86
CA PHE A 98 4.81 -3.32 10.42
C PHE A 98 5.09 -3.80 9.00
N ALA A 99 4.94 -5.12 8.77
CA ALA A 99 5.04 -5.72 7.46
C ALA A 99 3.94 -6.78 7.27
N GLU A 100 3.41 -6.87 6.04
CA GLU A 100 2.39 -7.85 5.65
C GLU A 100 2.75 -8.49 4.30
N ILE A 101 2.22 -9.69 4.04
CA ILE A 101 2.35 -10.34 2.74
C ILE A 101 1.45 -9.62 1.74
N SER A 102 1.98 -9.17 0.61
CA SER A 102 1.19 -8.45 -0.39
C SER A 102 0.07 -9.33 -0.98
N PRO A 103 -0.99 -8.76 -1.59
CA PRO A 103 -2.14 -9.53 -2.09
C PRO A 103 -1.80 -10.62 -3.10
N SER A 104 -0.65 -10.56 -3.77
CA SER A 104 -0.20 -11.61 -4.70
C SER A 104 0.29 -12.87 -3.97
N GLY A 105 0.54 -12.78 -2.67
CA GLY A 105 1.15 -13.84 -1.86
C GLY A 105 2.63 -14.07 -2.16
N ASN A 106 3.28 -13.19 -2.94
CA ASN A 106 4.67 -13.36 -3.37
C ASN A 106 5.53 -12.11 -3.15
N GLY A 107 5.02 -11.08 -2.47
CA GLY A 107 5.76 -9.90 -2.07
C GLY A 107 5.45 -9.50 -0.63
N LEU A 108 6.08 -8.43 -0.17
CA LEU A 108 5.84 -7.82 1.13
C LEU A 108 5.50 -6.33 0.97
N HIS A 109 4.54 -5.86 1.75
CA HIS A 109 4.41 -4.44 2.04
C HIS A 109 4.99 -4.16 3.43
N ILE A 110 5.90 -3.19 3.55
CA ILE A 110 6.40 -2.68 4.83
C ILE A 110 5.89 -1.25 5.01
N TYR A 111 5.49 -0.89 6.22
CA TYR A 111 4.98 0.43 6.58
C TYR A 111 5.86 1.03 7.67
N CYS A 112 6.48 2.17 7.40
CA CYS A 112 7.36 2.85 8.33
C CYS A 112 7.12 4.36 8.35
N LEU A 113 7.54 5.02 9.43
CA LEU A 113 7.53 6.48 9.51
C LEU A 113 8.85 7.03 8.96
N GLY A 114 8.77 8.05 8.12
CA GLY A 114 9.97 8.70 7.57
C GLY A 114 9.68 9.55 6.34
N LEU A 115 10.76 9.85 5.61
CA LEU A 115 10.72 10.59 4.37
C LEU A 115 11.53 9.84 3.32
N ALA A 116 10.89 9.47 2.22
CA ALA A 116 11.56 8.74 1.16
C ALA A 116 12.50 9.68 0.39
N LEU A 117 13.70 9.22 0.03
CA LEU A 117 14.56 9.98 -0.90
C LEU A 117 13.90 10.13 -2.27
N HIS A 118 13.17 9.09 -2.69
CA HIS A 118 12.41 9.06 -3.92
C HIS A 118 11.19 8.16 -3.74
N CYS A 119 10.02 8.59 -4.21
CA CYS A 119 8.85 7.74 -4.33
C CYS A 119 8.72 7.17 -5.75
N GLY A 120 8.42 5.88 -5.87
CA GLY A 120 8.28 5.16 -7.11
C GLY A 120 9.20 3.95 -7.16
N LYS A 121 9.33 3.41 -8.36
CA LYS A 121 10.12 2.22 -8.64
C LYS A 121 11.61 2.52 -8.51
N GLY A 122 12.34 1.67 -7.79
CA GLY A 122 13.79 1.79 -7.64
C GLY A 122 14.52 1.87 -8.99
N GLU A 123 15.57 2.67 -9.07
CA GLU A 123 16.33 2.84 -10.31
C GLU A 123 17.12 1.58 -10.67
N HIS A 124 17.87 1.05 -9.69
CA HIS A 124 18.69 -0.16 -9.84
C HIS A 124 17.99 -1.43 -9.37
N ALA A 125 17.16 -1.33 -8.33
CA ALA A 125 16.39 -2.45 -7.78
C ALA A 125 14.92 -2.28 -8.15
N LYS A 126 14.56 -2.75 -9.35
CA LYS A 126 13.19 -2.64 -9.90
C LYS A 126 12.12 -3.45 -9.14
N TRP A 127 12.53 -4.33 -8.23
CA TRP A 127 11.64 -5.14 -7.39
C TRP A 127 11.36 -4.47 -6.04
N ILE A 128 11.81 -3.23 -5.85
CA ILE A 128 11.56 -2.42 -4.67
C ILE A 128 10.95 -1.10 -5.13
N GLU A 129 9.80 -0.75 -4.56
CA GLU A 129 9.12 0.52 -4.82
C GLU A 129 8.78 1.23 -3.49
N LEU A 130 8.88 2.56 -3.47
CA LEU A 130 8.58 3.37 -2.29
C LEU A 130 7.38 4.28 -2.55
N TYR A 131 6.48 4.40 -1.59
CA TYR A 131 5.27 5.19 -1.68
C TYR A 131 5.08 6.03 -0.42
N GLY A 132 4.57 7.25 -0.56
CA GLY A 132 4.61 8.25 0.50
C GLY A 132 4.80 9.66 -0.05
N LYS A 133 5.45 10.51 0.75
CA LYS A 133 6.00 11.80 0.32
C LYS A 133 7.52 11.68 0.27
N ASP A 134 8.12 12.21 -0.80
CA ASP A 134 9.58 12.26 -0.92
C ASP A 134 10.18 13.59 -0.43
N ILE A 135 11.51 13.65 -0.36
CA ILE A 135 12.26 14.83 0.10
C ILE A 135 12.01 16.09 -0.73
N THR A 136 11.47 15.96 -1.95
CA THR A 136 11.11 17.10 -2.80
C THR A 136 9.70 17.62 -2.52
N GLY A 137 8.96 16.93 -1.63
CA GLY A 137 7.56 17.20 -1.34
C GLY A 137 6.59 16.54 -2.31
N ARG A 138 7.08 15.75 -3.28
CA ARG A 138 6.23 15.03 -4.23
C ARG A 138 5.60 13.83 -3.53
N ARG A 139 4.29 13.63 -3.76
CA ARG A 139 3.55 12.49 -3.24
C ARG A 139 3.40 11.39 -4.29
N SER A 140 3.42 10.14 -3.85
CA SER A 140 3.07 9.02 -4.70
C SER A 140 1.58 9.02 -5.03
N ASN A 141 1.25 8.81 -6.30
CA ASN A 141 -0.13 8.66 -6.78
C ASN A 141 -0.60 7.19 -6.72
N ARG A 142 -0.16 6.44 -5.71
CA ARG A 142 -0.35 4.98 -5.57
C ARG A 142 -0.79 4.66 -4.15
N TYR A 143 -1.31 3.45 -4.00
CA TYR A 143 -1.94 2.98 -2.78
C TYR A 143 -1.58 1.52 -2.56
N PHE A 144 -1.67 1.07 -1.31
CA PHE A 144 -1.54 -0.35 -0.98
C PHE A 144 -2.89 -1.00 -0.80
N CYS A 145 -3.07 -2.18 -1.37
CA CYS A 145 -4.10 -3.10 -0.91
C CYS A 145 -3.60 -3.74 0.39
N VAL A 146 -4.35 -3.55 1.48
CA VAL A 146 -4.01 -4.05 2.82
C VAL A 146 -4.53 -5.48 2.98
N THR A 147 -3.75 -6.34 3.63
CA THR A 147 -4.08 -7.77 3.80
C THR A 147 -4.28 -8.18 5.25
N GLY A 148 -3.66 -7.48 6.21
CA GLY A 148 -3.78 -7.77 7.65
C GLY A 148 -2.74 -8.75 8.15
#